data_AF-A0A8D8QQ80-F1
#
_entry.id   AF-A0A8D8QQ80-F1
#
_cell.length_a   1.000
_cell.length_b   1.000
_cell.length_c   1.000
_cell.angle_alpha   90.00
_cell.angle_beta   90.00
_cell.angle_gamma   90.00
#
_symmetry.space_group_name_H-M   'P 1'
#
loop_
_entity.id
_entity.type
_entity.pdbx_description
1 polymer ?
#
loop_
_entity_poly.entity_id
_entity_poly.type
_entity_poly.pdbx_seq_one_letter_code
_entity_poly.pdbx_strand_id
1 'polypeptide(L)'
;MKDKYRIRNEEIRRTVQEVSMEEKIMKRRLRWHGHLQRMENERLPKKMYNLRIEGNRPKGRPRYRYHDVIKIDIGKKGGCWNDIETRELFKDRFWWRGFIHRPV
;
A
#
# COMPACT_ATOMS: atom_id res chain seq x y z
N MET A 1 -27.49 29.77 -11.25
CA MET A 1 -27.06 28.81 -12.29
C MET A 1 -25.54 28.63 -12.26
N LYS A 2 -24.98 27.74 -11.41
CA LYS A 2 -23.52 27.48 -11.35
C LYS A 2 -23.10 26.01 -11.51
N ASP A 3 -24.03 25.07 -11.66
CA ASP A 3 -23.74 23.63 -11.61
C ASP A 3 -23.77 22.87 -12.95
N LYS A 4 -23.96 23.55 -14.10
CA LYS A 4 -24.12 22.87 -15.40
C LYS A 4 -22.83 22.18 -15.93
N TYR A 5 -21.66 22.52 -15.39
CA TYR A 5 -20.36 22.03 -15.88
C TYR A 5 -19.50 21.37 -14.79
N ARG A 6 -20.05 21.09 -13.61
CA ARG A 6 -19.28 20.49 -12.52
C ARG A 6 -19.31 18.97 -12.61
N ILE A 7 -18.32 18.38 -13.26
CA ILE A 7 -18.14 16.93 -13.35
C ILE A 7 -17.34 16.45 -12.14
N ARG A 8 -17.74 15.33 -11.54
CA ARG A 8 -16.98 14.70 -10.45
C ARG A 8 -15.70 14.05 -10.97
N ASN A 9 -14.61 14.12 -10.22
CA ASN A 9 -13.34 13.49 -10.60
C ASN A 9 -13.47 11.98 -10.81
N GLU A 10 -14.36 11.31 -10.08
CA GLU A 10 -14.65 9.88 -10.26
C GLU A 10 -15.24 9.59 -11.64
N GLU A 11 -15.99 10.53 -12.21
CA GLU A 11 -16.65 10.37 -13.51
C GLU A 11 -15.65 10.55 -14.64
N ILE A 12 -14.80 11.59 -14.58
CA ILE A 12 -13.70 11.79 -15.53
C ILE A 12 -12.81 10.54 -15.56
N ARG A 13 -12.40 10.04 -14.38
CA ARG A 13 -11.56 8.85 -14.25
C ARG A 13 -12.21 7.60 -14.85
N ARG A 14 -13.52 7.42 -14.67
CA ARG A 14 -14.26 6.32 -15.32
C ARG A 14 -14.22 6.42 -16.83
N THR A 15 -14.42 7.61 -17.40
CA THR A 15 -14.37 7.83 -18.86
C THR A 15 -13.02 7.47 -19.45
N VAL A 16 -11.93 7.83 -18.76
CA VAL A 16 -10.55 7.53 -19.23
C VAL A 16 -10.01 6.19 -18.71
N GLN A 17 -10.84 5.37 -18.05
CA GLN A 17 -10.47 4.08 -17.46
C GLN A 17 -9.23 4.15 -16.55
N GLU A 18 -9.13 5.22 -15.77
CA GLU A 18 -7.98 5.52 -14.92
C GLU A 18 -8.32 5.43 -13.43
N VAL A 19 -7.35 4.99 -12.63
CA VAL A 19 -7.49 4.91 -11.18
C VAL A 19 -7.02 6.20 -10.51
N SER A 20 -7.45 6.43 -9.27
CA SER A 20 -6.99 7.59 -8.51
C SER A 20 -5.49 7.53 -8.23
N MET A 21 -4.87 8.71 -7.98
CA MET A 21 -3.46 8.77 -7.61
C MET A 21 -3.20 8.00 -6.32
N GLU A 22 -4.13 8.07 -5.37
CA GLU A 22 -4.10 7.35 -4.11
C GLU A 22 -4.03 5.84 -4.34
N GLU A 23 -4.80 5.31 -5.29
CA GLU A 23 -4.74 3.88 -5.64
C GLU A 23 -3.41 3.52 -6.32
N LYS A 24 -2.88 4.37 -7.22
CA LYS A 24 -1.56 4.14 -7.82
C LYS A 24 -0.46 4.07 -6.78
N ILE A 25 -0.46 5.00 -5.81
CA ILE A 25 0.54 5.03 -4.74
C ILE A 25 0.38 3.79 -3.84
N MET A 26 -0.84 3.42 -3.48
CA MET A 26 -1.11 2.19 -2.72
C MET A 26 -0.55 0.95 -3.42
N LYS A 27 -0.86 0.75 -4.71
CA LYS A 27 -0.33 -0.37 -5.50
C LYS A 27 1.20 -0.39 -5.52
N ARG A 28 1.84 0.77 -5.66
CA ARG A 28 3.32 0.90 -5.63
C ARG A 28 3.89 0.52 -4.26
N ARG A 29 3.28 0.96 -3.16
CA ARG A 29 3.70 0.60 -1.80
C ARG A 29 3.58 -0.90 -1.55
N LEU A 30 2.47 -1.53 -1.93
CA LEU A 30 2.30 -2.98 -1.81
C LEU A 30 3.27 -3.77 -2.68
N ARG A 31 3.54 -3.30 -3.92
CA ARG A 31 4.56 -3.90 -4.80
C ARG A 31 5.94 -3.86 -4.14
N TRP A 32 6.31 -2.69 -3.61
CA TRP A 32 7.58 -2.51 -2.91
C TRP A 32 7.65 -3.36 -1.64
N HIS A 33 6.57 -3.44 -0.86
CA HIS A 33 6.51 -4.29 0.32
C HIS A 33 6.78 -5.76 0.01
N GLY A 34 6.12 -6.32 -1.01
CA GLY A 34 6.40 -7.71 -1.39
C GLY A 34 7.85 -7.90 -1.86
N HIS A 35 8.42 -6.93 -2.59
CA HIS A 35 9.83 -6.99 -2.98
C HIS A 35 10.76 -6.94 -1.77
N LEU A 36 10.52 -6.00 -0.85
CA LEU A 36 11.23 -5.84 0.41
C LEU A 36 11.18 -7.12 1.24
N GLN A 37 10.01 -7.74 1.36
CA GLN A 37 9.87 -8.98 2.13
C GLN A 37 10.66 -10.15 1.55
N ARG A 38 10.77 -10.23 0.22
CA ARG A 38 11.54 -11.26 -0.51
C ARG A 38 13.04 -10.95 -0.60
N MET A 39 13.50 -9.78 -0.15
CA MET A 39 14.93 -9.50 -0.06
C MET A 39 15.58 -10.35 1.02
N GLU A 40 16.86 -10.67 0.82
CA GLU A 40 17.74 -11.20 1.87
C GLU A 40 17.76 -10.29 3.11
N ASN A 41 17.90 -10.88 4.29
CA ASN A 41 17.86 -10.16 5.57
C ASN A 41 19.07 -9.26 5.78
N GLU A 42 20.16 -9.54 5.09
CA GLU A 42 21.46 -8.89 5.17
C GLU A 42 21.43 -7.52 4.48
N ARG A 43 20.50 -7.34 3.52
CA ARG A 43 20.35 -6.12 2.74
C ARG A 43 19.83 -4.97 3.60
N LEU A 44 20.46 -3.81 3.46
CA LEU A 44 20.15 -2.62 4.25
C LEU A 44 18.65 -2.25 4.29
N PRO A 45 17.88 -2.26 3.17
CA PRO A 45 16.45 -1.96 3.23
C PRO A 45 15.66 -2.92 4.11
N LYS A 46 15.97 -4.22 4.06
CA LYS A 46 15.31 -5.26 4.86
C LYS A 46 15.69 -5.13 6.34
N LYS A 47 16.98 -4.87 6.64
CA LYS A 47 17.43 -4.55 8.00
C LYS A 47 16.69 -3.35 8.59
N MET A 48 16.61 -2.24 7.85
CA MET A 48 15.92 -1.03 8.28
C MET A 48 14.41 -1.25 8.46
N TYR A 49 13.80 -2.09 7.63
CA TYR A 49 12.38 -2.45 7.78
C TYR A 49 12.12 -3.28 9.04
N ASN A 50 13.01 -4.20 9.38
CA ASN A 50 12.89 -5.05 10.56
C ASN A 50 13.23 -4.28 11.86
N LEU A 51 14.00 -3.18 11.77
CA LEU A 51 14.40 -2.38 12.91
C LEU A 51 13.17 -1.71 13.57
N ARG A 52 12.90 -2.08 14.81
CA ARG A 52 11.89 -1.42 15.64
C ARG A 52 12.54 -0.34 16.49
N ILE A 53 12.37 0.91 16.06
CA ILE A 53 12.79 2.06 16.88
C ILE A 53 11.70 2.32 17.93
N GLU A 54 12.08 2.12 19.19
CA GLU A 54 11.29 2.43 20.37
C GLU A 54 11.27 3.93 20.67
N GLY A 55 10.31 4.37 21.48
CA GLY A 55 10.16 5.76 21.89
C GLY A 55 9.12 6.57 21.11
N ASN A 56 8.89 7.80 21.59
CA ASN A 56 7.89 8.71 21.06
C ASN A 56 8.40 9.46 19.82
N ARG A 57 7.50 9.74 18.89
CA ARG A 57 7.83 10.56 17.72
C ARG A 57 7.80 12.04 18.06
N PRO A 58 8.80 12.81 17.58
CA PRO A 58 8.76 14.27 17.68
C PRO A 58 7.52 14.84 16.99
N LYS A 59 7.04 15.97 17.53
CA LYS A 59 5.93 16.73 16.95
C LYS A 59 6.26 17.13 15.50
N GLY A 60 5.28 17.03 14.61
CA GLY A 60 5.42 17.38 13.18
C GLY A 60 5.86 16.23 12.26
N ARG A 61 6.23 15.05 12.79
CA ARG A 61 6.48 13.86 11.95
C ARG A 61 5.17 13.21 11.51
N PRO A 62 5.15 12.49 10.36
CA PRO A 62 3.97 11.74 9.93
C PRO A 62 3.47 10.78 11.01
N ARG A 63 2.15 10.78 11.23
CA ARG A 63 1.48 9.94 12.24
C ARG A 63 1.75 8.45 12.01
N TYR A 64 1.63 8.00 10.76
CA TYR A 64 1.80 6.58 10.40
C TYR A 64 3.26 6.26 10.03
N ARG A 65 3.75 5.09 10.46
CA ARG A 65 4.99 4.50 9.94
C ARG A 65 4.71 3.81 8.60
N TYR A 66 5.75 3.50 7.84
CA TYR A 66 5.61 2.71 6.61
C TYR A 66 4.84 1.40 6.86
N HIS A 67 5.17 0.69 7.93
CA HIS A 67 4.50 -0.55 8.34
C HIS A 67 2.98 -0.36 8.54
N ASP A 68 2.57 0.71 9.21
CA ASP A 68 1.15 1.01 9.44
C ASP A 68 0.41 1.31 8.14
N VAL A 69 1.06 2.05 7.23
CA VAL A 69 0.49 2.34 5.91
C VAL A 69 0.29 1.06 5.10
N ILE A 70 1.22 0.09 5.17
CA ILE A 70 1.06 -1.20 4.50
C ILE A 70 -0.13 -1.98 5.07
N LYS A 71 -0.33 -1.99 6.40
CA LYS A 71 -1.51 -2.61 7.02
C LYS A 71 -2.82 -1.99 6.51
N ILE A 72 -2.87 -0.67 6.45
CA ILE A 72 -4.03 0.08 5.95
C ILE A 72 -4.27 -0.26 4.47
N ASP A 73 -3.22 -0.27 3.65
CA ASP A 73 -3.32 -0.57 2.22
C ASP A 73 -3.81 -2.00 1.96
N ILE A 74 -3.35 -2.97 2.75
CA ILE A 74 -3.84 -4.35 2.72
C ILE A 74 -5.32 -4.41 3.09
N GLY A 75 -5.74 -3.72 4.14
CA GLY A 75 -7.13 -3.64 4.56
C GLY A 75 -8.03 -3.00 3.49
N LYS A 76 -7.55 -1.92 2.85
CA LYS A 76 -8.25 -1.28 1.71
C LYS A 76 -8.39 -2.20 0.52
N LYS A 77 -7.44 -3.11 0.31
CA LYS A 77 -7.57 -4.14 -0.71
C LYS A 77 -8.51 -5.26 -0.28
N GLY A 78 -9.00 -5.33 0.97
CA GLY A 78 -9.82 -6.42 1.50
C GLY A 78 -9.02 -7.60 2.03
N GLY A 79 -7.74 -7.39 2.37
CA GLY A 79 -6.87 -8.41 2.95
C GLY A 79 -6.76 -8.24 4.47
N CYS A 80 -6.47 -9.33 5.16
CA CYS A 80 -6.08 -9.31 6.57
C CYS A 80 -4.55 -9.27 6.67
N TRP A 81 -4.01 -8.29 7.41
CA TRP A 81 -2.56 -8.17 7.63
C TRP A 81 -1.99 -9.44 8.25
N ASN A 82 -2.63 -9.95 9.31
CA ASN A 82 -2.15 -11.11 10.05
C ASN A 82 -2.07 -12.35 9.15
N ASP A 83 -3.03 -12.53 8.25
CA ASP A 83 -3.02 -13.66 7.30
C ASP A 83 -1.88 -13.53 6.28
N ILE A 84 -1.69 -12.34 5.71
CA ILE A 84 -0.61 -12.07 4.76
C ILE A 84 0.76 -12.27 5.42
N GLU A 85 0.93 -11.80 6.65
CA GLU A 85 2.19 -11.89 7.40
C GLU A 85 2.47 -13.35 7.82
N THR A 86 1.53 -14.00 8.50
CA THR A 86 1.70 -15.36 9.05
C THR A 86 1.95 -16.40 7.96
N ARG A 87 1.24 -16.27 6.83
CA ARG A 87 1.36 -17.22 5.71
C ARG A 87 2.39 -16.76 4.66
N GLU A 88 3.05 -15.63 4.91
CA GLU A 88 4.03 -15.01 4.02
C GLU A 88 3.54 -14.92 2.56
N LEU A 89 2.28 -14.54 2.34
CA LEU A 89 1.63 -14.58 1.02
C LEU A 89 2.31 -13.70 -0.04
N PHE A 90 3.15 -12.76 0.39
CA PHE A 90 4.03 -11.99 -0.48
C PHE A 90 5.15 -12.82 -1.14
N LYS A 91 5.45 -14.05 -0.68
CA LYS A 91 6.45 -14.93 -1.31
C LYS A 91 5.94 -15.45 -2.65
N ASP A 92 4.65 -15.76 -2.76
CA ASP A 92 4.00 -16.06 -4.02
C ASP A 92 3.86 -14.78 -4.85
N ARG A 93 4.69 -14.65 -5.88
CA ARG A 93 4.68 -13.47 -6.77
C ARG A 93 3.41 -13.36 -7.60
N PHE A 94 2.83 -14.49 -8.00
CA PHE A 94 1.62 -14.51 -8.81
C PHE A 94 0.43 -14.08 -7.97
N TRP A 95 0.24 -14.70 -6.80
CA TRP A 95 -0.80 -14.34 -5.87
C TRP A 95 -0.64 -12.88 -5.40
N TRP A 96 0.56 -12.45 -5.03
CA TRP A 96 0.82 -11.09 -4.57
C TRP A 96 0.49 -10.04 -5.65
N ARG A 97 0.84 -10.32 -6.92
CA ARG A 97 0.46 -9.45 -8.04
C ARG A 97 -1.05 -9.42 -8.23
N GLY A 98 -1.73 -10.58 -8.19
CA GLY A 98 -3.18 -10.65 -8.27
C GLY A 98 -3.88 -9.85 -7.17
N PHE A 99 -3.42 -10.01 -5.93
CA PHE A 99 -3.91 -9.27 -4.77
C PHE A 99 -3.76 -7.75 -4.92
N ILE A 100 -2.62 -7.27 -5.45
CA ILE A 100 -2.40 -5.82 -5.67
C ILE A 100 -3.33 -5.25 -6.74
N HIS A 101 -3.57 -6.02 -7.81
CA HIS A 101 -4.31 -5.53 -8.98
C HIS A 101 -5.82 -5.77 -8.92
N ARG A 102 -6.32 -6.54 -7.94
CA ARG A 102 -7.76 -6.70 -7.76
C ARG A 102 -8.44 -5.34 -7.53
N PRO A 103 -9.66 -5.13 -8.04
CA PRO A 103 -10.43 -3.91 -7.78
C PRO A 103 -10.57 -3.64 -6.27
N VAL A 104 -10.61 -2.36 -5.90
CA VAL A 104 -11.01 -1.93 -4.54
C VAL A 104 -12.52 -1.94 -4.45
#